data_AF-A0A2T2VY79-F1
#
_entry.id   AF-A0A2T2VY79-F1
#
_cell.length_a   1.000
_cell.length_b   1.000
_cell.length_c   1.000
_cell.angle_alpha   90.00
_cell.angle_beta   90.00
_cell.angle_gamma   90.00
#
_symmetry.space_group_name_H-M   'P 1'
#
loop_
_entity.id
_entity.type
_entity.pdbx_description
1 polymer ?
#
loop_
_entity_poly.entity_id
_entity_poly.type
_entity_poly.pdbx_seq_one_letter_code
_entity_poly.pdbx_strand_id
1 'polypeptide(L)'
;LSGATLLLGPALGEGLVGAIATATAATWVGLLYLGVLGSAVGFSWYYDGLRQLGPARAGVVINLVPVFAIALAALFLDEIPAPSLLLGGCLVIAGVVLTNR
;
A
#
# COMPACT_ATOMS: atom_id res chain seq x y z
N LEU A 1 -7.43 -15.75 8.07
CA LEU A 1 -7.00 -16.25 9.39
C LEU A 1 -5.64 -16.97 9.32
N SER A 2 -5.38 -17.81 8.31
CA SER A 2 -4.08 -18.48 8.09
C SER A 2 -2.88 -17.53 7.95
N GLY A 3 -3.05 -16.35 7.34
CA GLY A 3 -1.99 -15.33 7.28
C GLY A 3 -1.65 -14.71 8.63
N ALA A 4 -2.65 -14.47 9.48
CA ALA A 4 -2.43 -13.92 10.82
C ALA A 4 -1.67 -14.91 11.73
N THR A 5 -1.97 -16.21 11.60
CA THR A 5 -1.24 -17.27 12.32
C THR A 5 0.21 -17.43 11.85
N LEU A 6 0.47 -17.21 10.56
CA LEU A 6 1.84 -17.23 10.01
C LEU A 6 2.68 -16.03 10.47
N LEU A 7 2.05 -14.86 10.60
CA LEU A 7 2.72 -13.63 11.04
C LEU A 7 2.88 -13.53 12.56
N LEU A 8 2.10 -14.29 13.35
CA LEU A 8 2.20 -14.29 14.81
C LEU A 8 3.58 -14.71 15.33
N GLY A 9 4.25 -15.66 14.67
CA GLY A 9 5.60 -16.10 15.04
C GLY A 9 6.67 -15.00 14.96
N PRO A 10 6.90 -14.37 13.78
CA PRO A 10 7.84 -13.26 13.66
C PRO A 10 7.40 -12.01 14.44
N ALA A 11 6.10 -11.73 14.53
CA ALA A 11 5.61 -10.57 15.29
C ALA A 11 5.94 -10.67 16.78
N LEU A 12 5.86 -11.86 17.38
CA LEU A 12 6.29 -12.06 18.78
C LEU A 12 7.80 -11.84 18.95
N GLY A 13 8.61 -12.14 17.91
CA GLY A 13 10.06 -11.90 17.91
C GLY A 13 10.47 -10.42 17.78
N GLU A 14 9.66 -9.61 17.09
CA GLU A 14 9.87 -8.16 16.93
C GLU A 14 9.32 -7.32 18.10
N GLY A 15 8.77 -7.96 19.15
CA GLY A 15 8.30 -7.26 20.34
C GLY A 15 6.88 -6.69 20.24
N LEU A 16 5.99 -7.36 19.50
CA LEU A 16 4.57 -6.99 19.36
C LEU A 16 3.88 -6.68 20.69
N VAL A 17 4.20 -7.43 21.75
CA VAL A 17 3.63 -7.22 23.09
C VAL A 17 4.02 -5.86 23.67
N GLY A 18 5.26 -5.41 23.46
CA GLY A 18 5.72 -4.08 23.87
C GLY A 18 5.13 -2.96 23.01
N ALA A 19 4.96 -3.21 21.71
CA ALA A 19 4.35 -2.26 20.78
C ALA A 19 2.85 -2.04 21.07
N ILE A 20 2.11 -3.10 21.42
CA ILE A 20 0.70 -2.99 21.83
C ILE A 20 0.58 -2.28 23.19
N ALA A 21 1.47 -2.57 24.14
CA ALA A 21 1.46 -1.95 25.47
C ALA A 21 1.76 -0.44 25.43
N THR A 22 2.49 0.02 24.42
CA THR A 22 2.85 1.44 24.21
C THR A 22 2.03 2.12 23.11
N ALA A 23 1.11 1.39 22.47
CA ALA A 23 0.29 1.89 21.37
C ALA A 23 -0.61 3.04 21.85
N THR A 24 -0.49 4.19 21.17
CA THR A 24 -1.32 5.35 21.46
C THR A 24 -2.62 5.32 20.66
N ALA A 25 -3.60 6.16 21.02
CA ALA A 25 -4.85 6.30 20.28
C ALA A 25 -4.62 6.63 18.79
N ALA A 26 -3.55 7.39 18.48
CA ALA A 26 -3.15 7.69 17.11
C ALA A 26 -2.78 6.42 16.31
N THR A 27 -2.09 5.46 16.92
CA THR A 27 -1.74 4.17 16.28
C THR A 27 -2.99 3.37 15.92
N TRP A 28 -3.97 3.32 16.83
CA TRP A 28 -5.24 2.64 16.60
C TRP A 28 -6.08 3.29 15.51
N VAL A 29 -6.14 4.63 15.49
CA VAL A 29 -6.82 5.38 14.43
C VAL A 29 -6.13 5.17 13.08
N GLY A 30 -4.80 5.17 13.04
CA GLY A 30 -4.02 4.88 11.83
C GLY A 30 -4.28 3.47 11.27
N LEU A 31 -4.37 2.46 12.14
CA LEU A 31 -4.72 1.08 11.77
C LEU A 31 -6.15 1.00 11.20
N LEU A 32 -7.11 1.65 11.86
CA LEU A 32 -8.49 1.73 11.37
C LEU A 32 -8.56 2.43 10.01
N TYR A 33 -7.83 3.53 9.85
CA TYR A 33 -7.73 4.26 8.58
C TYR A 33 -7.19 3.36 7.46
N LEU A 34 -6.06 2.68 7.69
CA LEU A 34 -5.46 1.75 6.72
C LEU A 34 -6.39 0.58 6.37
N GLY A 35 -7.05 -0.01 7.38
CA GLY A 35 -7.96 -1.14 7.17
C GLY A 35 -9.24 -0.74 6.42
N VAL A 36 -9.87 0.37 6.80
CA VAL A 36 -11.14 0.80 6.22
C VAL A 36 -10.92 1.50 4.88
N LEU A 37 -10.12 2.57 4.85
CA LEU A 37 -9.93 3.35 3.63
C LEU A 37 -8.96 2.67 2.67
N GLY A 38 -7.82 2.19 3.17
CA GLY A 38 -6.80 1.55 2.35
C GLY A 38 -7.25 0.22 1.75
N SER A 39 -8.04 -0.57 2.51
CA SER A 39 -8.49 -1.89 2.04
C SER A 39 -9.98 -1.91 1.68
N ALA A 40 -10.90 -1.73 2.63
CA ALA A 40 -12.32 -1.96 2.36
C ALA A 40 -12.89 -1.04 1.27
N VAL A 41 -12.62 0.25 1.35
CA VAL A 41 -13.06 1.24 0.36
C VAL A 41 -12.26 1.11 -0.94
N GLY A 42 -10.93 1.02 -0.84
CA GLY A 42 -10.04 0.84 -1.99
C GLY A 42 -10.40 -0.36 -2.86
N PHE A 43 -10.61 -1.53 -2.25
CA PHE A 43 -11.03 -2.73 -2.98
C PHE A 43 -12.44 -2.60 -3.54
N SER A 44 -13.38 -2.01 -2.80
CA SER A 44 -14.75 -1.82 -3.31
C SER A 44 -14.76 -0.96 -4.58
N TRP A 45 -14.05 0.17 -4.57
CA TRP A 45 -13.90 1.01 -5.77
C TRP A 45 -13.11 0.33 -6.88
N TYR A 46 -12.10 -0.47 -6.54
CA TYR A 46 -11.37 -1.25 -7.54
C TYR A 46 -12.31 -2.24 -8.24
N TYR A 47 -13.14 -2.98 -7.49
CA TYR A 47 -14.10 -3.91 -8.07
C TYR A 47 -15.19 -3.22 -8.90
N ASP A 48 -15.68 -2.06 -8.46
CA ASP A 48 -16.63 -1.26 -9.23
C ASP A 48 -16.01 -0.69 -10.51
N GLY A 49 -14.77 -0.20 -10.43
CA GLY A 49 -14.00 0.21 -11.60
C GLY A 49 -13.75 -0.95 -12.56
N LEU A 50 -13.46 -2.15 -12.03
CA LEU A 50 -13.30 -3.37 -12.82
C LEU A 50 -14.57 -3.73 -13.58
N ARG A 51 -15.74 -3.60 -12.95
CA ARG A 51 -17.05 -3.86 -13.56
C ARG A 51 -17.38 -2.87 -14.67
N GLN A 52 -17.00 -1.60 -14.51
CA GLN A 52 -17.31 -0.55 -15.49
C GLN A 52 -16.31 -0.48 -16.66
N LEU A 53 -15.02 -0.62 -16.39
CA LEU A 53 -13.94 -0.44 -17.36
C LEU A 53 -13.49 -1.75 -18.01
N GLY A 54 -13.82 -2.89 -17.41
CA GLY A 54 -13.36 -4.21 -17.82
C GLY A 54 -11.90 -4.51 -17.42
N PRO A 55 -11.48 -5.79 -17.44
CA PRO A 55 -10.19 -6.23 -16.90
C PRO A 55 -8.98 -5.57 -17.58
N ALA A 56 -9.07 -5.34 -18.89
CA ALA A 56 -7.96 -4.78 -19.68
C ALA A 56 -7.61 -3.34 -19.26
N ARG A 57 -8.62 -2.49 -19.05
CA ARG A 57 -8.39 -1.10 -18.62
C ARG A 57 -8.05 -1.01 -17.13
N ALA A 58 -8.65 -1.87 -16.30
CA ALA A 58 -8.32 -1.94 -14.89
C ALA A 58 -6.85 -2.34 -14.62
N GLY A 59 -6.28 -3.24 -15.44
CA GLY A 59 -4.86 -3.59 -15.38
C GLY A 59 -3.93 -2.40 -15.60
N VAL A 60 -4.27 -1.53 -16.56
CA VAL A 60 -3.50 -0.28 -16.80
C VAL A 60 -3.62 0.69 -15.62
N VAL A 61 -4.80 0.81 -14.99
CA VAL A 61 -5.01 1.67 -13.82
C VAL A 61 -4.21 1.16 -12.61
N ILE A 62 -4.13 -0.16 -12.39
CA ILE A 62 -3.33 -0.73 -11.30
C ILE A 62 -1.84 -0.45 -11.46
N ASN A 63 -1.35 -0.43 -12.70
CA ASN A 63 0.02 -0.07 -13.02
C ASN A 63 0.34 1.39 -12.66
N LEU A 64 -0.66 2.28 -12.57
CA LEU A 64 -0.47 3.67 -12.15
C LEU A 64 -0.44 3.85 -10.62
N VAL A 65 -0.96 2.89 -9.84
CA VAL A 65 -0.94 2.93 -8.36
C VAL A 65 0.44 3.30 -7.79
N PRO A 66 1.55 2.65 -8.17
CA PRO A 66 2.87 2.99 -7.64
C PRO A 66 3.33 4.40 -8.02
N VAL A 67 2.96 4.89 -9.21
CA VAL A 67 3.29 6.26 -9.64
C VAL A 67 2.58 7.28 -8.74
N PHE A 68 1.28 7.07 -8.50
CA PHE A 68 0.51 7.92 -7.58
C PHE A 68 1.01 7.79 -6.13
N ALA A 69 1.39 6.59 -5.69
CA ALA A 69 1.94 6.37 -4.36
C ALA A 69 3.23 7.19 -4.14
N ILE A 70 4.14 7.19 -5.10
CA ILE A 70 5.39 7.99 -5.02
C ILE A 70 5.08 9.48 -5.06
N ALA A 71 4.18 9.92 -5.94
CA ALA A 71 3.80 11.33 -6.05
C ALA A 71 3.14 11.84 -4.76
N LEU A 72 2.20 11.07 -4.19
CA LEU A 72 1.55 11.40 -2.93
C LEU A 72 2.51 11.32 -1.74
N ALA A 73 3.43 10.35 -1.71
CA ALA A 73 4.46 10.28 -0.68
C ALA A 73 5.38 11.50 -0.72
N ALA A 74 5.84 11.91 -1.90
CA ALA A 74 6.63 13.12 -2.06
C ALA A 74 5.86 14.39 -1.63
N LEU A 75 4.55 14.43 -1.84
CA LEU A 75 3.71 15.58 -1.48
C LEU A 75 3.36 15.65 0.02
N PHE A 76 3.03 14.51 0.65
CA PHE A 76 2.56 14.47 2.03
C PHE A 76 3.69 14.33 3.06
N LEU A 77 4.80 13.69 2.70
CA LEU A 77 5.87 13.41 3.65
C LEU A 77 6.89 14.54 3.74
N ASP A 78 6.92 15.47 2.77
CA ASP A 78 7.81 16.66 2.70
C ASP A 78 9.32 16.35 2.88
N GLU A 79 9.70 15.07 2.84
CA GLU A 79 11.08 14.59 2.93
C GLU A 79 11.64 14.33 1.53
N ILE A 80 12.90 14.74 1.32
CA ILE A 80 13.64 14.41 0.09
C ILE A 80 13.66 12.88 -0.02
N PRO A 81 12.99 12.29 -1.03
CA PRO A 81 12.87 10.85 -1.12
C PRO A 81 14.26 10.25 -1.18
N ALA A 82 14.54 9.30 -0.28
CA ALA A 82 15.82 8.61 -0.22
C ALA A 82 16.19 8.06 -1.62
N PRO A 83 17.47 8.01 -2.00
CA PRO A 83 17.91 7.49 -3.30
C PRO A 83 17.38 6.08 -3.59
N SER A 84 17.18 5.27 -2.55
CA SER A 84 16.55 3.95 -2.61
C SER A 84 15.08 4.00 -3.05
N LEU A 85 14.32 5.01 -2.62
CA LEU A 85 12.93 5.21 -3.03
C LEU A 85 12.83 5.67 -4.48
N LEU A 86 13.77 6.52 -4.92
CA LEU A 86 13.89 6.92 -6.33
C LEU A 86 14.24 5.72 -7.23
N LEU A 87 15.20 4.89 -6.83
CA LEU A 87 15.54 3.65 -7.54
C LEU A 87 14.34 2.69 -7.61
N GLY A 88 13.63 2.50 -6.50
CA GLY A 88 12.39 1.71 -6.46
C GLY A 88 11.33 2.28 -7.41
N GLY A 89 11.13 3.60 -7.42
CA GLY A 89 10.22 4.27 -8.32
C GLY A 89 10.57 4.10 -9.79
N CYS A 90 11.84 4.28 -10.16
CA CYS A 90 12.33 4.02 -11.52
C CYS A 90 12.10 2.56 -11.94
N LEU A 91 12.36 1.60 -11.05
CA LEU A 91 12.15 0.18 -11.32
C LEU A 91 10.68 -0.13 -11.60
N VAL A 92 9.78 0.47 -10.82
CA VAL A 92 8.34 0.28 -11.00
C VAL A 92 7.86 0.92 -12.30
N ILE A 93 8.28 2.15 -12.60
CA ILE A 93 7.97 2.81 -13.88
C ILE A 93 8.45 1.94 -15.05
N ALA A 94 9.66 1.38 -14.98
CA ALA A 94 10.19 0.48 -16.00
C ALA A 94 9.33 -0.78 -16.16
N GLY A 95 8.89 -1.41 -15.05
CA GLY A 95 7.99 -2.57 -15.08
C GLY A 95 6.62 -2.26 -15.68
N VAL A 96 6.06 -1.08 -15.38
CA VAL A 96 4.80 -0.60 -15.96
C VAL A 96 4.93 -0.39 -17.46
N VAL A 97 5.99 0.28 -17.91
CA VAL A 97 6.24 0.52 -19.34
C VAL A 97 6.43 -0.78 -20.10
N LEU A 98 7.09 -1.78 -19.49
CA LEU A 98 7.28 -3.09 -20.11
C LEU A 98 5.98 -3.90 -20.21
N THR A 99 5.10 -3.78 -19.21
CA THR A 99 3.82 -4.51 -19.16
C THR A 99 2.74 -3.84 -20.02
N ASN A 100 2.84 -2.53 -20.25
CA ASN A 100 1.90 -1.75 -21.05
C ASN A 100 2.30 -1.68 -22.55
N ARG A 101 3.25 -2.50 -23.00
CA ARG A 101 3.58 -2.74 -24.41
C ARG A 101 3.12 -4.12 -24.82
#